data_AF-A0A7Y1Y2A8-F1
#
_entry.id   AF-A0A7Y1Y2A8-F1
#
_cell.length_a   1.000
_cell.length_b   1.000
_cell.length_c   1.000
_cell.angle_alpha   90.00
_cell.angle_beta   90.00
_cell.angle_gamma   90.00
#
_symmetry.space_group_name_H-M   'P 1'
#
loop_
_entity.id
_entity.type
_entity.pdbx_description
1 polymer ?
#
loop_
_entity_poly.entity_id
_entity_poly.type
_entity_poly.pdbx_seq_one_letter_code
_entity_poly.pdbx_strand_id
1 'polypeptide(L)'
;MDHPDCFKVALNRHGEQATYARVACPSGMVIYTLRGEATGTRSRESIQVGPGRHVVDGYAQFINHSFSPNLAVRGRDLVAIRDIIPGEEVTFNYLESESEISCPFVCHDTGQPVDSGACAPAAS
;
A
#
# COMPACT_ATOMS: atom_id res chain seq x y z
N MET A 1 -1.96 -7.38 17.79
CA MET A 1 -0.64 -8.04 17.88
C MET A 1 0.30 -7.27 16.98
N ASP A 2 1.06 -6.36 17.57
CA ASP A 2 2.20 -5.72 16.89
C ASP A 2 3.13 -6.81 16.35
N HIS A 3 3.73 -6.59 15.18
CA HIS A 3 4.99 -7.24 14.83
C HIS A 3 6.05 -6.15 14.90
N PRO A 4 6.53 -5.80 16.11
CA PRO A 4 7.38 -4.63 16.33
C PRO A 4 8.73 -4.70 15.60
N ASP A 5 9.02 -5.82 14.93
CA ASP A 5 10.31 -6.13 14.33
C ASP A 5 10.46 -5.61 12.89
N CYS A 6 9.36 -5.46 12.13
CA CYS A 6 9.45 -5.22 10.69
C CYS A 6 9.15 -3.77 10.28
N PHE A 7 8.19 -3.11 10.92
CA PHE A 7 7.70 -1.79 10.49
C PHE A 7 7.62 -0.75 11.62
N LYS A 8 7.73 0.53 11.25
CA LYS A 8 7.39 1.70 12.08
C LYS A 8 6.49 2.65 11.29
N VAL A 9 5.60 3.35 11.97
CA VAL A 9 4.82 4.45 11.39
C VAL A 9 5.39 5.77 11.85
N ALA A 10 5.61 6.70 10.92
CA ALA A 10 6.05 8.07 11.19
C ALA A 10 5.49 9.01 10.10
N LEU A 11 5.71 10.32 10.23
CA LEU A 11 5.37 11.26 9.16
C LEU A 11 6.45 11.24 8.07
N ASN A 12 6.02 11.21 6.81
CA ASN A 12 6.92 11.42 5.67
C ASN A 12 7.23 12.92 5.46
N ARG A 13 8.06 13.21 4.46
CA ARG A 13 8.45 14.60 4.11
C ARG A 13 7.26 15.49 3.69
N HIS A 14 6.13 14.88 3.33
CA HIS A 14 4.89 15.54 2.92
C HIS A 14 3.92 15.74 4.09
N GLY A 15 4.25 15.26 5.29
CA GLY A 15 3.40 15.35 6.47
C GLY A 15 2.32 14.27 6.55
N GLU A 16 2.42 13.20 5.76
CA GLU A 16 1.48 12.07 5.76
C GLU A 16 1.98 10.95 6.67
N GLN A 17 1.06 10.18 7.26
CA GLN A 17 1.44 8.93 7.93
C GLN A 17 2.01 7.95 6.91
N ALA A 18 3.16 7.37 7.22
CA ALA A 18 3.91 6.51 6.34
C ALA A 18 4.52 5.33 7.11
N THR A 19 4.60 4.19 6.44
CA THR A 19 5.22 2.97 6.97
C THR A 19 6.66 2.87 6.51
N TYR A 20 7.57 2.57 7.43
CA TYR A 20 8.99 2.43 7.15
C TYR A 20 9.48 1.05 7.60
N ALA A 21 10.42 0.48 6.84
CA ALA A 21 11.10 -0.75 7.22
C ALA A 21 11.99 -0.53 8.46
N ARG A 22 12.03 -1.51 9.38
CA ARG A 22 12.94 -1.53 10.53
C ARG A 22 14.17 -2.40 10.29
N VAL A 23 14.09 -3.32 9.34
CA VAL A 23 15.13 -4.29 8.99
C VAL A 23 15.41 -4.23 7.50
N ALA A 24 16.56 -4.75 7.08
CA ALA A 24 16.87 -4.89 5.67
C ALA A 24 15.98 -5.99 5.07
N CYS A 25 15.35 -5.71 3.94
CA CYS A 25 14.52 -6.66 3.21
C CYS A 25 15.11 -6.85 1.82
N PRO A 26 15.80 -7.97 1.55
CA PRO A 26 16.28 -8.30 0.21
C PRO A 26 15.13 -8.44 -0.79
N SER A 27 15.41 -8.15 -2.06
CA SER A 27 14.45 -8.39 -3.15
C SER A 27 13.89 -9.82 -3.11
N GLY A 28 12.58 -9.95 -3.27
CA GLY A 28 11.84 -11.21 -3.22
C GLY A 28 11.40 -11.65 -1.81
N MET A 29 11.87 -10.99 -0.75
CA MET A 29 11.45 -11.31 0.61
C MET A 29 9.97 -10.97 0.85
N VAL A 30 9.20 -11.91 1.39
CA VAL A 30 7.92 -11.63 2.03
C VAL A 30 8.19 -10.92 3.34
N ILE A 31 7.92 -9.62 3.40
CA ILE A 31 8.18 -8.79 4.58
C ILE A 31 7.11 -9.03 5.64
N TYR A 32 5.86 -9.19 5.20
CA TYR A 32 4.70 -9.32 6.07
C TYR A 32 3.51 -9.92 5.33
N THR A 33 2.66 -10.65 6.03
CA THR A 33 1.39 -11.16 5.51
C THR A 33 0.24 -10.42 6.19
N LEU A 34 -0.59 -9.76 5.40
CA LEU A 34 -1.75 -8.97 5.84
C LEU A 34 -2.72 -9.82 6.68
N ARG A 35 -3.12 -9.25 7.82
CA ARG A 35 -4.03 -9.89 8.77
C ARG A 35 -5.40 -9.21 8.75
N GLY A 36 -6.38 -9.86 9.37
CA GLY A 36 -7.75 -9.37 9.42
C GLY A 36 -8.70 -10.11 8.48
N GLU A 37 -9.99 -9.83 8.66
CA GLU A 37 -11.07 -10.38 7.85
C GLU A 37 -11.12 -9.65 6.50
N ALA A 38 -11.15 -10.42 5.41
CA ALA A 38 -11.32 -9.84 4.08
C ALA A 38 -12.81 -9.65 3.79
N THR A 39 -13.24 -8.41 3.62
CA THR A 39 -14.64 -8.02 3.38
C THR A 39 -14.82 -7.46 1.96
N GLY A 40 -16.05 -7.17 1.57
CA GLY A 40 -16.34 -6.47 0.30
C GLY A 40 -16.17 -4.95 0.37
N THR A 41 -15.81 -4.40 1.54
CA THR A 41 -15.74 -2.96 1.76
C THR A 41 -14.38 -2.42 1.31
N ARG A 42 -14.39 -1.66 0.21
CA ARG A 42 -13.23 -0.93 -0.31
C ARG A 42 -13.16 0.45 0.35
N SER A 43 -11.99 0.83 0.86
CA SER A 43 -11.69 2.18 1.34
C SER A 43 -10.25 2.57 0.97
N ARG A 44 -9.86 3.82 1.25
CA ARG A 44 -8.48 4.30 1.05
C ARG A 44 -7.47 3.52 1.89
N GLU A 45 -7.90 3.04 3.05
CA GLU A 45 -7.10 2.31 4.04
C GLU A 45 -7.09 0.79 3.81
N SER A 46 -7.92 0.31 2.89
CA SER A 46 -8.06 -1.11 2.60
C SER A 46 -7.14 -1.54 1.45
N ILE A 47 -6.61 -2.75 1.51
CA ILE A 47 -5.83 -3.36 0.44
C ILE A 47 -6.60 -4.52 -0.17
N GLN A 48 -6.67 -4.56 -1.50
CA GLN A 48 -7.25 -5.68 -2.21
C GLN A 48 -6.36 -6.93 -2.10
N VAL A 49 -6.94 -8.02 -1.60
CA VAL A 49 -6.24 -9.31 -1.41
C VAL A 49 -6.80 -10.43 -2.30
N GLY A 50 -7.79 -10.10 -3.13
CA GLY A 50 -8.44 -10.96 -4.10
C GLY A 50 -9.59 -10.25 -4.82
N PRO A 51 -10.29 -10.90 -5.77
CA PRO A 51 -11.39 -10.29 -6.49
C PRO A 51 -12.51 -9.82 -5.54
N GLY A 52 -12.76 -8.50 -5.48
CA GLY A 52 -13.78 -7.89 -4.62
C GLY A 52 -13.55 -8.09 -3.11
N ARG A 53 -12.33 -8.41 -2.68
CA ARG A 53 -12.00 -8.72 -1.29
C ARG A 53 -10.89 -7.80 -0.79
N HIS A 54 -11.20 -7.03 0.24
CA HIS A 54 -10.33 -6.03 0.83
C HIS A 54 -10.09 -6.29 2.31
N VAL A 55 -8.90 -5.98 2.79
CA VAL A 55 -8.52 -6.09 4.20
C VAL A 55 -8.01 -4.75 4.70
N VAL A 56 -8.37 -4.37 5.93
CA VAL A 56 -7.73 -3.27 6.65
C VAL A 56 -6.80 -3.89 7.68
N ASP A 57 -5.50 -3.64 7.53
CA ASP A 57 -4.45 -4.08 8.44
C ASP A 57 -3.81 -2.84 9.09
N GLY A 58 -3.51 -2.94 10.39
CA GLY A 58 -3.09 -1.80 11.20
C GLY A 58 -1.80 -1.11 10.73
N TYR A 59 -0.93 -1.80 10.00
CA TYR A 59 0.25 -1.19 9.37
C TYR A 59 0.00 -0.85 7.91
N ALA A 60 -0.66 -1.75 7.18
CA ALA A 60 -0.77 -1.63 5.74
C ALA A 60 -1.63 -0.43 5.30
N GLN A 61 -2.55 0.02 6.16
CA GLN A 61 -3.32 1.25 5.95
C GLN A 61 -2.48 2.53 5.84
N PHE A 62 -1.21 2.50 6.27
CA PHE A 62 -0.27 3.63 6.20
C PHE A 62 0.85 3.42 5.17
N ILE A 63 0.72 2.44 4.27
CA ILE A 63 1.70 2.25 3.20
C ILE A 63 1.26 3.13 2.03
N ASN A 64 2.08 4.13 1.69
CA ASN A 64 1.74 5.11 0.67
C ASN A 64 1.98 4.60 -0.75
N HIS A 65 1.40 5.34 -1.70
CA HIS A 65 1.55 5.11 -3.12
C HIS A 65 2.91 5.58 -3.65
N SER A 66 3.48 4.82 -4.60
CA SER A 66 4.57 5.27 -5.47
C SER A 66 4.49 4.61 -6.86
N PHE A 67 4.80 5.37 -7.91
CA PHE A 67 5.00 4.84 -9.27
C PHE A 67 6.39 4.20 -9.47
N SER A 68 7.30 4.35 -8.50
CA SER A 68 8.58 3.63 -8.44
C SER A 68 8.69 2.94 -7.07
N PRO A 69 7.81 1.96 -6.80
CA PRO A 69 7.69 1.37 -5.48
C PRO A 69 8.88 0.47 -5.12
N ASN A 70 8.93 0.07 -3.86
CA ASN A 70 9.86 -0.95 -3.36
C ASN A 70 9.12 -2.18 -2.82
N LEU A 71 7.80 -2.14 -2.77
CA LEU A 71 6.91 -3.20 -2.32
C LEU A 71 5.88 -3.56 -3.39
N ALA A 72 5.49 -4.82 -3.45
CA ALA A 72 4.31 -5.29 -4.18
C ALA A 72 3.36 -6.05 -3.24
N VAL A 73 2.06 -5.93 -3.50
CA VAL A 73 1.02 -6.72 -2.84
C VAL A 73 0.74 -7.96 -3.70
N ARG A 74 0.88 -9.15 -3.14
CA ARG A 74 0.62 -10.43 -3.81
C ARG A 74 -0.36 -11.27 -3.00
N GLY A 75 -1.65 -11.16 -3.30
CA GLY A 75 -2.70 -11.73 -2.47
C GLY A 75 -2.67 -11.08 -1.09
N ARG A 76 -2.18 -11.80 -0.08
CA ARG A 76 -2.00 -11.25 1.28
C ARG A 76 -0.58 -10.87 1.62
N ASP A 77 0.39 -11.16 0.76
CA ASP A 77 1.80 -10.98 1.09
C ASP A 77 2.30 -9.62 0.58
N LEU A 78 3.01 -8.92 1.45
CA LEU A 78 3.78 -7.73 1.14
C LEU A 78 5.20 -8.15 0.80
N VAL A 79 5.58 -8.02 -0.46
CA VAL A 79 6.83 -8.57 -1.01
C VAL A 79 7.76 -7.45 -1.45
N ALA A 80 9.01 -7.46 -0.99
CA ALA A 80 10.03 -6.54 -1.48
C ALA A 80 10.31 -6.83 -2.97
N ILE A 81 10.22 -5.82 -3.85
CA ILE A 81 10.54 -5.98 -5.28
C ILE A 81 11.97 -5.54 -5.63
N ARG A 82 12.60 -4.82 -4.71
CA ARG A 82 14.04 -4.53 -4.70
C ARG A 82 14.52 -4.55 -3.25
N ASP A 83 15.83 -4.45 -3.05
CA ASP A 83 16.38 -4.31 -1.70
C ASP A 83 15.82 -3.05 -1.01
N ILE A 84 15.40 -3.21 0.24
CA ILE A 84 14.89 -2.16 1.12
C ILE A 84 15.82 -2.07 2.32
N ILE A 85 16.29 -0.86 2.63
CA ILE A 85 17.17 -0.65 3.79
C ILE A 85 16.38 -0.25 5.04
N PRO A 86 16.90 -0.52 6.25
CA PRO A 86 16.29 -0.03 7.49
C PRO A 86 16.07 1.49 7.45
N GLY A 87 14.86 1.92 7.79
CA GLY A 87 14.45 3.33 7.79
C GLY A 87 13.92 3.85 6.46
N GLU A 88 13.92 3.04 5.40
CA GLU A 88 13.31 3.38 4.12
C GLU A 88 11.77 3.29 4.18
N GLU A 89 11.07 4.23 3.54
CA GLU A 89 9.62 4.19 3.40
C GLU A 89 9.23 3.04 2.48
N VAL A 90 8.30 2.20 2.91
CA VAL A 90 7.74 1.16 2.04
C VAL A 90 6.55 1.75 1.28
N THR A 91 6.50 1.51 -0.02
CA THR A 91 5.45 2.01 -0.92
C THR A 91 5.11 0.97 -1.97
N PHE A 92 3.86 0.94 -2.43
CA PHE A 92 3.43 0.13 -3.57
C PHE A 92 2.64 0.95 -4.59
N ASN A 93 2.52 0.44 -5.81
CA ASN A 93 1.69 1.07 -6.85
C ASN A 93 0.22 0.65 -6.67
N TYR A 94 -0.64 1.60 -6.37
CA TYR A 94 -2.06 1.35 -6.10
C TYR A 94 -2.79 0.89 -7.36
N LEU A 95 -2.35 1.34 -8.54
CA LEU A 95 -2.92 0.93 -9.82
C LEU A 95 -2.53 -0.50 -10.22
N GLU A 96 -1.55 -1.10 -9.54
CA GLU A 96 -1.17 -2.50 -9.73
C GLU A 96 -1.83 -3.43 -8.71
N SER A 97 -2.11 -2.95 -7.50
CA SER A 97 -2.73 -3.76 -6.45
C SER A 97 -4.26 -3.71 -6.46
N GLU A 98 -4.84 -2.55 -6.77
CA GLU A 98 -6.28 -2.31 -6.70
C GLU A 98 -6.91 -2.39 -8.09
N SER A 99 -8.04 -3.10 -8.22
CA SER A 99 -8.82 -3.11 -9.45
C SER A 99 -9.54 -1.78 -9.69
N GLU A 100 -9.88 -1.05 -8.62
CA GLU A 100 -10.53 0.26 -8.68
C GLU A 100 -9.99 1.16 -7.56
N ILE A 101 -9.74 2.43 -7.85
CA ILE A 101 -9.31 3.41 -6.86
C ILE A 101 -10.55 4.07 -6.25
N SER A 102 -10.82 3.80 -4.95
CA SER A 102 -11.99 4.39 -4.24
C SER A 102 -11.99 5.92 -4.23
N CYS A 103 -10.80 6.52 -4.08
CA CYS A 103 -10.63 7.95 -3.91
C CYS A 103 -9.43 8.40 -4.75
N PRO A 104 -9.66 8.79 -6.02
CA PRO A 104 -8.60 9.28 -6.89
C PRO A 104 -7.86 10.48 -6.29
N PHE A 105 -6.56 10.57 -6.54
CA PHE A 105 -5.71 11.66 -6.06
C PHE A 105 -4.55 11.92 -7.02
N VAL A 106 -3.81 13.01 -6.79
CA VAL A 106 -2.59 13.31 -7.55
C VAL A 106 -1.38 12.88 -6.71
N CYS A 107 -0.52 12.03 -7.28
CA CYS A 107 0.70 11.60 -6.61
C CYS A 107 1.61 12.80 -6.34
N HIS A 108 2.01 13.00 -5.08
CA HIS A 108 2.82 14.15 -4.68
C HIS A 108 4.22 14.12 -5.32
N ASP A 109 4.76 12.93 -5.61
CA ASP A 109 6.13 12.79 -6.13
C ASP A 109 6.23 12.97 -7.64
N THR A 110 5.20 12.62 -8.40
CA THR A 110 5.22 12.66 -9.87
C THR A 110 4.27 13.70 -10.47
N GLY A 111 3.31 14.21 -9.69
CA GLY A 111 2.22 15.05 -10.20
C GLY A 111 1.22 14.29 -11.08
N GLN A 112 1.33 12.97 -11.18
CA GLN A 112 0.47 12.14 -12.03
C GLN A 112 -0.80 11.72 -11.27
N PRO A 113 -1.95 11.61 -11.96
CA PRO A 113 -3.18 11.12 -11.36
C PRO A 113 -3.07 9.62 -11.03
N VAL A 114 -3.55 9.25 -9.85
CA VAL A 114 -3.77 7.87 -9.41
C VAL A 114 -5.28 7.64 -9.50
N ASP A 115 -5.72 7.15 -10.65
CA ASP A 115 -7.12 6.90 -10.95
C ASP A 115 -7.25 5.67 -11.86
N SER A 116 -8.09 4.72 -11.46
CA SER A 116 -8.45 3.55 -12.27
C SER A 116 -9.47 3.84 -13.38
N GLY A 117 -10.10 5.01 -13.37
CA GLY A 117 -11.20 5.36 -14.28
C GLY A 117 -12.55 4.69 -13.96
N ALA A 118 -12.61 3.90 -12.88
CA ALA A 118 -13.85 3.23 -12.44
C ALA A 118 -14.86 4.20 -11.79
N CYS A 119 -14.39 5.34 -11.28
CA CYS A 119 -15.24 6.44 -10.83
C CYS A 119 -15.60 7.34 -12.02
N ALA A 120 -16.30 6.79 -13.02
CA ALA A 120 -16.98 7.65 -13.99
C ALA A 120 -18.12 8.37 -13.25
N PRO A 121 -18.29 9.70 -13.42
CA PRO A 121 -19.51 10.34 -12.94
C PRO A 121 -20.69 9.64 -13.60
N ALA A 122 -21.74 9.34 -12.83
CA ALA A 122 -23.03 8.98 -13.40
C ALA A 122 -23.37 10.06 -14.44
N ALA A 123 -23.41 9.67 -15.72
CA ALA A 123 -23.79 10.60 -16.78
C ALA A 123 -25.19 11.14 -16.45
N SER A 124 -25.28 12.45 -16.25
CA SER A 124 -26.52 13.20 -16.14
C SER A 124 -27.26 13.25 -17.47
#